data_AF-A0AAW0VRG3-F1
#
_entry.id   AF-A0AAW0VRG3-F1
#
_cell.length_a   1.000
_cell.length_b   1.000
_cell.length_c   1.000
_cell.angle_alpha   90.00
_cell.angle_beta   90.00
_cell.angle_gamma   90.00
#
_symmetry.space_group_name_H-M   'P 1'
#
loop_
_entity.id
_entity.type
_entity.pdbx_description
1 polymer ?
#
loop_
_entity_poly.entity_id
_entity_poly.type
_entity_poly.pdbx_seq_one_letter_code
_entity_poly.pdbx_strand_id
1 'polypeptide(L)'
;DNLTHPSLASTDPSFASADLQIQVVDTNTTSFVTPRLTRPHDCHTQHPRQPETCTAATCFNGGRCILTSTGSRCVCPGGSSGPHCKVISRSFTGHGWVWVRPLPLCLPTTVSLRLLTRHPHSIILYSGPLAPPPSTLTHTPMLALQLVEGRPQLLFEGDTGSLKLELNTTLHDGQWHT
;
A
#
# COMPACT_ATOMS: atom_id res chain seq x y z
N ASP A 1 -5.90 11.64 -62.60
CA ASP A 1 -5.08 10.46 -62.29
C ASP A 1 -4.23 10.75 -61.05
N ASN A 2 -4.75 10.43 -59.86
CA ASN A 2 -4.48 9.20 -59.07
C ASN A 2 -3.39 9.52 -58.01
N LEU A 3 -3.74 9.82 -56.74
CA LEU A 3 -3.73 8.91 -55.56
C LEU A 3 -2.34 8.27 -55.36
N THR A 4 -1.63 8.30 -54.21
CA THR A 4 -2.03 8.15 -52.81
C THR A 4 -0.84 8.43 -51.87
N HIS A 5 -1.12 8.91 -50.66
CA HIS A 5 -0.20 9.05 -49.52
C HIS A 5 -0.02 7.69 -48.81
N PRO A 6 1.18 7.25 -48.38
CA PRO A 6 1.28 6.09 -47.51
C PRO A 6 1.11 6.50 -46.06
N SER A 7 0.02 6.01 -45.46
CA SER A 7 -0.24 5.93 -44.03
C SER A 7 0.56 4.78 -43.41
N LEU A 8 1.48 5.07 -42.50
CA LEU A 8 2.03 4.08 -41.57
C LEU A 8 1.12 4.03 -40.34
N ALA A 9 0.38 2.93 -40.23
CA ALA A 9 -0.47 2.61 -39.10
C ALA A 9 0.38 2.33 -37.85
N SER A 10 0.30 3.21 -36.85
CA SER A 10 0.66 2.90 -35.47
C SER A 10 -0.56 2.29 -34.79
N THR A 11 -0.62 0.97 -34.71
CA THR A 11 -1.56 0.26 -33.83
C THR A 11 -0.99 0.30 -32.41
N ASP A 12 -1.17 1.44 -31.74
CA ASP A 12 -1.07 1.53 -30.29
C ASP A 12 -2.46 1.14 -29.76
N PRO A 13 -2.62 0.04 -29.01
CA PRO A 13 -3.90 -0.27 -28.38
C PRO A 13 -4.08 0.75 -27.26
N SER A 14 -4.78 1.83 -27.62
CA SER A 14 -5.42 2.78 -26.74
C SER A 14 -5.78 2.16 -25.40
N PHE A 15 -5.32 2.78 -24.31
CA PHE A 15 -5.95 2.70 -23.01
C PHE A 15 -7.45 2.93 -23.21
N ALA A 16 -8.22 1.84 -23.30
CA ALA A 16 -9.66 1.92 -23.29
C ALA A 16 -10.02 2.57 -21.95
N SER A 17 -10.56 3.78 -22.03
CA SER A 17 -11.13 4.49 -20.89
C SER A 17 -12.18 3.58 -20.27
N ALA A 18 -11.81 2.86 -19.22
CA ALA A 18 -12.77 2.11 -18.43
C ALA A 18 -13.75 3.12 -17.82
N ASP A 19 -15.02 2.97 -18.13
CA ASP A 19 -16.09 3.79 -17.57
C ASP A 19 -16.12 3.54 -16.05
N LEU A 20 -15.48 4.43 -15.28
CA LEU A 20 -15.38 4.31 -13.84
C LEU A 20 -16.74 4.64 -13.25
N GLN A 21 -17.47 3.62 -12.80
CA GLN A 21 -18.70 3.84 -12.04
C GLN A 21 -18.40 4.69 -10.81
N ILE A 22 -19.02 5.85 -10.74
CA ILE A 22 -18.85 6.79 -9.63
C ILE A 22 -19.86 6.43 -8.54
N GLN A 23 -19.38 6.28 -7.30
CA GLN A 23 -20.25 6.15 -6.15
C GLN A 23 -20.30 7.47 -5.39
N VAL A 24 -21.51 7.98 -5.19
CA VAL A 24 -21.79 9.14 -4.36
C VAL A 24 -22.16 8.65 -2.98
N VAL A 25 -21.43 9.11 -1.97
CA VAL A 25 -21.80 8.92 -0.56
C VAL A 25 -22.23 10.28 -0.03
N ASP A 26 -23.51 10.40 0.26
CA ASP A 26 -24.07 11.58 0.90
C ASP A 26 -24.34 11.25 2.37
N THR A 27 -23.71 12.03 3.24
CA THR A 27 -24.11 12.17 4.63
C THR A 27 -24.61 13.60 4.73
N ASN A 28 -25.74 13.89 5.38
CA ASN A 28 -26.35 15.24 5.42
C ASN A 28 -25.40 16.44 5.70
N THR A 29 -24.19 16.20 6.20
CA THR A 29 -23.11 17.17 6.43
C THR A 29 -22.00 17.20 5.37
N THR A 30 -21.79 16.14 4.59
CA THR A 30 -20.73 16.01 3.57
C THR A 30 -21.10 15.02 2.45
N SER A 31 -20.85 15.40 1.20
CA SER A 31 -20.92 14.52 0.04
C SER A 31 -19.54 14.22 -0.54
N PHE A 32 -19.29 12.95 -0.86
CA PHE A 32 -18.04 12.49 -1.48
C PHE A 32 -18.33 11.73 -2.77
N VAL A 33 -17.45 11.92 -3.75
CA VAL A 33 -17.52 11.29 -5.06
C VAL A 33 -16.24 10.50 -5.24
N THR A 34 -16.33 9.17 -5.28
CA THR A 34 -15.16 8.30 -5.49
C THR A 34 -15.38 7.37 -6.67
N PRO A 35 -14.38 7.19 -7.55
CA PRO A 35 -14.45 6.16 -8.57
C PRO A 35 -14.43 4.78 -7.90
N ARG A 36 -15.33 3.88 -8.32
CA ARG A 36 -15.32 2.48 -7.94
C ARG A 36 -14.28 1.76 -8.79
N LEU A 37 -13.09 1.57 -8.23
CA LEU A 37 -12.03 0.79 -8.88
C LEU A 37 -12.34 -0.71 -8.74
N THR A 38 -13.06 -1.28 -9.71
CA THR A 38 -12.99 -2.73 -9.96
C THR A 38 -11.79 -2.98 -10.86
N ARG A 39 -10.59 -3.12 -10.29
CA ARG A 39 -9.45 -3.62 -11.07
C ARG A 39 -9.66 -5.12 -11.32
N PRO A 40 -9.60 -5.59 -12.57
CA PRO A 40 -9.32 -7.00 -12.84
C PRO A 40 -8.04 -7.40 -12.08
N HIS A 41 -7.98 -8.63 -11.57
CA HIS A 41 -6.80 -9.21 -10.95
C HIS A 41 -5.69 -9.39 -12.00
N ASP A 42 -5.08 -8.30 -12.43
CA ASP A 42 -3.94 -8.33 -13.32
C ASP A 42 -2.69 -8.00 -12.50
N CYS A 43 -1.91 -9.03 -12.18
CA CYS A 43 -0.68 -8.95 -11.40
C CYS A 43 0.48 -8.38 -12.22
N HIS A 44 0.23 -7.39 -13.07
CA HIS A 44 1.29 -6.68 -13.78
C HIS A 44 1.96 -5.67 -12.84
N THR A 45 3.26 -5.84 -12.63
CA THR A 45 4.13 -4.90 -11.94
C THR A 45 4.30 -3.63 -12.79
N GLN A 46 3.28 -2.77 -12.84
CA GLN A 46 3.47 -1.43 -13.37
C GLN A 46 4.33 -0.65 -12.38
N HIS A 47 5.62 -0.63 -12.66
CA HIS A 47 6.59 0.22 -11.99
C HIS A 47 6.23 1.68 -12.32
N PRO A 48 6.08 2.57 -11.33
CA PRO A 48 5.98 4.00 -11.62
C PRO A 48 7.17 4.37 -12.51
N ARG A 49 6.94 5.05 -13.63
CA ARG A 49 8.01 5.53 -14.52
C ARG A 49 8.96 6.38 -13.66
N GLN A 50 10.10 5.78 -13.30
CA GLN A 50 11.11 6.46 -12.52
C GLN A 50 11.86 7.43 -13.43
N PRO A 51 12.38 8.56 -12.91
CA PRO A 51 13.18 9.47 -13.70
C PRO A 51 14.29 8.70 -14.42
N GLU A 52 14.48 8.95 -15.71
CA GLU A 52 15.36 8.16 -16.59
C GLU A 52 16.85 8.27 -16.21
N THR A 53 17.22 9.24 -15.36
CA THR A 53 18.61 9.51 -14.98
C THR A 53 18.81 9.68 -13.48
N CYS A 54 19.99 9.25 -13.00
CA CYS A 54 20.45 9.51 -11.64
C CYS A 54 20.98 10.94 -11.52
N THR A 55 20.49 11.67 -10.53
CA THR A 55 20.99 13.00 -10.14
C THR A 55 21.37 13.00 -8.67
N ALA A 56 22.08 14.04 -8.22
CA ALA A 56 22.44 14.20 -6.81
C ALA A 56 21.22 14.27 -5.87
N ALA A 57 20.05 14.68 -6.38
CA ALA A 57 18.81 14.79 -5.61
C ALA A 57 17.89 13.56 -5.75
N THR A 58 18.27 12.54 -6.51
CA THR A 58 17.41 11.37 -6.77
C THR A 58 17.25 10.48 -5.54
N CYS A 59 18.26 10.36 -4.66
CA CYS A 59 18.17 9.53 -3.46
C CYS A 59 18.63 10.31 -2.22
N PHE A 60 17.87 10.20 -1.13
CA PHE A 60 18.15 10.85 0.16
C PHE A 60 18.79 9.88 1.15
N ASN A 61 19.26 10.41 2.29
CA ASN A 61 19.73 9.64 3.45
C ASN A 61 20.80 8.57 3.11
N GLY A 62 21.74 8.91 2.22
CA GLY A 62 22.81 7.98 1.81
C GLY A 62 22.34 6.88 0.84
N GLY A 63 21.13 6.98 0.29
CA GLY A 63 20.64 6.08 -0.75
C GLY A 63 21.50 6.12 -2.00
N ARG A 64 21.78 4.95 -2.59
CA ARG A 64 22.54 4.83 -3.84
C ARG A 64 21.59 4.76 -5.03
N CYS A 65 21.71 5.71 -5.95
CA CYS A 65 20.98 5.68 -7.21
C CYS A 65 21.62 4.67 -8.18
N ILE A 66 20.79 3.85 -8.82
CA ILE A 66 21.22 2.95 -9.89
C ILE A 66 20.28 3.06 -11.09
N LEU A 67 20.82 2.95 -12.29
CA LEU A 67 20.05 2.91 -13.52
C LEU A 67 19.58 1.46 -13.79
N THR A 68 18.34 1.31 -14.22
CA THR A 68 17.73 0.07 -14.70
C THR A 68 17.18 0.28 -16.11
N SER A 69 16.79 -0.80 -16.80
CA SER A 69 16.14 -0.72 -18.12
C SER A 69 14.81 0.06 -18.11
N THR A 70 14.27 0.34 -16.93
CA THR A 70 12.97 0.99 -16.69
C THR A 70 13.07 2.37 -16.01
N GLY A 71 14.29 2.91 -15.85
CA GLY A 71 14.54 4.23 -15.21
C GLY A 71 15.59 4.16 -14.10
N SER A 72 15.60 5.13 -13.18
CA SER A 72 16.52 5.14 -12.03
C SER A 72 15.85 4.75 -10.71
N ARG A 73 16.45 3.83 -9.96
CA ARG A 73 15.97 3.40 -8.63
C ARG A 73 16.97 3.67 -7.52
N CYS A 74 16.46 3.93 -6.31
CA CYS A 74 17.30 4.03 -5.12
C CYS A 74 17.45 2.69 -4.39
N VAL A 75 18.67 2.38 -3.97
CA VAL A 75 19.00 1.34 -2.99
C VAL A 75 19.20 2.02 -1.64
N CYS A 76 18.30 1.77 -0.69
CA CYS A 76 18.29 2.47 0.60
C CYS A 76 19.15 1.75 1.65
N PRO A 77 20.06 2.46 2.35
CA PRO A 77 20.78 1.91 3.49
C PRO A 77 19.84 1.65 4.68
N GLY A 78 20.25 0.72 5.55
CA GLY A 78 19.45 0.23 6.67
C GLY A 78 18.94 1.36 7.58
N GLY A 79 17.63 1.52 7.63
CA GLY A 79 16.98 2.60 8.37
C GLY A 79 16.33 3.67 7.49
N SER A 80 16.45 3.59 6.16
CA SER A 80 15.69 4.45 5.24
C SER A 80 14.91 3.63 4.21
N SER A 81 13.80 4.17 3.73
CA SER A 81 12.90 3.49 2.79
C SER A 81 12.14 4.47 1.89
N GLY A 82 11.41 3.92 0.92
CA GLY A 82 10.66 4.66 -0.09
C GLY A 82 11.46 4.88 -1.39
N PRO A 83 10.80 5.38 -2.45
CA PRO A 83 11.41 5.50 -3.79
C PRO A 83 12.69 6.32 -3.83
N HIS A 84 12.81 7.29 -2.92
CA HIS A 84 13.96 8.18 -2.79
C HIS A 84 14.67 8.03 -1.43
N CYS A 85 14.43 6.96 -0.67
CA CYS A 85 15.02 6.73 0.66
C CYS A 85 14.76 7.85 1.68
N LYS A 86 13.67 8.62 1.55
CA LYS A 86 13.34 9.75 2.45
C LYS A 86 12.80 9.29 3.82
N VAL A 87 12.17 8.12 3.88
CA VAL A 87 11.44 7.69 5.07
C VAL A 87 12.36 6.92 6.01
N ILE A 88 12.69 7.51 7.17
CA ILE A 88 13.57 6.88 8.17
C ILE A 88 12.75 6.08 9.20
N SER A 89 11.73 6.72 9.77
CA SER A 89 10.75 6.10 10.66
C SER A 89 9.48 6.94 10.71
N ARG A 90 8.41 6.40 11.30
CA ARG A 90 7.20 7.14 11.68
C ARG A 90 7.00 6.97 13.18
N SER A 91 6.68 8.06 13.86
CA SER A 91 6.43 8.07 15.30
C SER A 91 5.02 8.60 15.56
N PHE A 92 4.31 7.90 16.44
CA PHE A 92 2.95 8.24 16.83
C PHE A 92 2.93 8.39 18.35
N THR A 93 2.24 9.42 18.84
CA THR A 93 2.09 9.70 20.28
C THR A 93 0.80 9.11 20.87
N GLY A 94 0.11 8.22 20.12
CA GLY A 94 -1.14 7.57 20.51
C GLY A 94 -2.40 8.05 19.78
N HIS A 95 -2.34 9.16 19.05
CA HIS A 95 -3.52 9.78 18.41
C HIS A 95 -3.34 10.07 16.90
N GLY A 96 -2.57 9.24 16.20
CA GLY A 96 -2.29 9.45 14.78
C GLY A 96 -2.25 8.15 14.00
N TRP A 97 -2.48 8.26 12.70
CA TRP A 97 -2.42 7.17 11.76
C TRP A 97 -1.83 7.68 10.44
N VAL A 98 -1.40 6.76 9.57
CA VAL A 98 -0.92 7.11 8.23
C VAL A 98 -1.35 6.04 7.24
N TRP A 99 -1.76 6.47 6.05
CA TRP A 99 -1.94 5.54 4.94
C TRP A 99 -0.57 5.12 4.39
N VAL A 100 -0.33 3.81 4.34
CA VAL A 100 0.81 3.23 3.64
C VAL A 100 0.36 2.71 2.28
N ARG A 101 1.33 2.35 1.43
CA ARG A 101 1.01 1.73 0.14
C ARG A 101 0.13 0.48 0.35
N PRO A 102 -0.88 0.27 -0.50
CA PRO A 102 -1.73 -0.92 -0.40
C PRO A 102 -0.90 -2.20 -0.37
N LEU A 103 -1.34 -3.18 0.41
CA LEU A 103 -0.74 -4.50 0.41
C LEU A 103 -0.84 -5.10 -1.01
N PRO A 104 0.23 -5.74 -1.53
CA PRO A 104 0.14 -6.37 -2.84
C PRO A 104 -0.98 -7.42 -2.84
N LEU A 105 -1.77 -7.46 -3.90
CA LEU A 105 -2.90 -8.40 -4.03
C LEU A 105 -2.45 -9.81 -4.46
N CYS A 106 -1.19 -9.97 -4.88
CA CYS A 106 -0.68 -11.18 -5.53
C CYS A 106 0.24 -11.96 -4.57
N LEU A 107 0.01 -13.26 -4.43
CA LEU A 107 0.76 -14.14 -3.51
C LEU A 107 1.99 -14.78 -4.20
N PRO A 108 3.06 -15.09 -3.46
CA PRO A 108 3.23 -14.83 -2.02
C PRO A 108 3.58 -13.38 -1.73
N THR A 109 2.94 -12.80 -0.71
CA THR A 109 3.31 -11.49 -0.18
C THR A 109 4.06 -11.64 1.14
N THR A 110 5.08 -10.81 1.34
CA THR A 110 5.77 -10.70 2.63
C THR A 110 5.62 -9.29 3.13
N VAL A 111 5.10 -9.14 4.35
CA VAL A 111 5.04 -7.87 5.07
C VAL A 111 6.06 -7.92 6.19
N SER A 112 6.98 -6.96 6.21
CA SER A 112 7.94 -6.78 7.29
C SER A 112 7.89 -5.34 7.77
N LEU A 113 7.86 -5.15 9.08
CA LEU A 113 7.89 -3.84 9.72
C LEU A 113 8.83 -3.89 10.91
N ARG A 114 9.30 -2.73 11.35
CA ARG A 114 10.04 -2.59 12.60
C ARG A 114 9.23 -1.72 13.54
N LEU A 115 9.09 -2.18 14.78
CA LEU A 115 8.28 -1.51 15.80
C LEU A 115 9.13 -1.19 17.03
N LEU A 116 8.93 0.00 17.57
CA LEU A 116 9.39 0.40 18.89
C LEU A 116 8.21 1.06 19.59
N THR A 117 7.76 0.49 20.71
CA THR A 117 6.64 1.03 21.49
C THR A 117 6.83 0.77 22.98
N ARG A 118 6.21 1.61 23.80
CA ARG A 118 5.99 1.36 25.24
C ARG A 118 4.51 1.14 25.58
N HIS A 119 3.64 1.16 24.56
CA HIS A 119 2.22 0.95 24.73
C HIS A 119 1.91 -0.55 24.56
N PRO A 120 1.39 -1.22 25.60
CA PRO A 120 1.06 -2.65 25.53
C PRO A 120 -0.22 -2.93 24.72
N HIS A 121 -1.03 -1.90 24.44
CA HIS A 121 -2.25 -2.02 23.62
C HIS A 121 -2.21 -1.01 22.48
N SER A 122 -2.19 -1.49 21.23
CA SER A 122 -2.17 -0.62 20.05
C SER A 122 -2.46 -1.40 18.76
N ILE A 123 -3.07 -0.76 17.78
CA ILE A 123 -3.13 -1.29 16.40
C ILE A 123 -1.87 -0.83 15.66
N ILE A 124 -1.15 -1.77 15.03
CA ILE A 124 0.08 -1.51 14.27
C ILE A 124 -0.24 -1.36 12.78
N LEU A 125 -1.06 -2.26 12.25
CA LEU A 125 -1.49 -2.27 10.85
C LEU A 125 -2.95 -2.69 10.78
N TYR A 126 -3.73 -2.00 9.96
CA TYR A 126 -5.12 -2.33 9.71
C TYR A 126 -5.42 -2.20 8.21
N SER A 127 -6.09 -3.20 7.65
CA SER A 127 -6.59 -3.22 6.28
C SER A 127 -7.98 -3.85 6.30
N GLY A 128 -9.01 -3.01 6.25
CA GLY A 128 -10.41 -3.43 6.34
C GLY A 128 -11.36 -2.24 6.22
N PRO A 129 -12.66 -2.45 6.40
CA PRO A 129 -13.66 -1.40 6.32
C PRO A 129 -13.49 -0.35 7.43
N LEU A 130 -13.51 0.94 7.07
CA LEU A 130 -13.40 2.04 8.04
C LEU A 130 -14.74 2.43 8.68
N ALA A 131 -15.83 1.97 8.09
CA ALA A 131 -17.18 2.15 8.59
C ALA A 131 -17.79 0.76 8.85
N PRO A 132 -18.76 0.64 9.77
CA PRO A 132 -19.47 -0.60 9.97
C PRO A 132 -20.04 -1.10 8.64
N PRO A 133 -19.88 -2.39 8.31
CA PRO A 133 -20.52 -2.94 7.13
C PRO A 133 -22.04 -2.77 7.24
N PRO A 134 -22.76 -2.58 6.13
CA PRO A 134 -24.21 -2.63 6.14
C PRO A 134 -24.64 -3.97 6.74
N SER A 135 -25.74 -3.98 7.49
CA SER A 135 -26.26 -5.16 8.21
C SER A 135 -26.59 -6.36 7.31
N THR A 136 -26.55 -6.17 5.98
CA THR A 136 -26.74 -7.19 4.96
C THR A 136 -25.47 -7.98 4.64
N LEU A 137 -24.29 -7.52 5.07
CA LEU A 137 -23.01 -8.17 4.82
C LEU A 137 -22.56 -8.94 6.07
N THR A 138 -22.40 -10.26 5.96
CA THR A 138 -22.05 -11.14 7.08
C THR A 138 -20.55 -11.19 7.38
N HIS A 139 -19.69 -10.99 6.37
CA HIS A 139 -18.24 -10.97 6.52
C HIS A 139 -17.64 -9.84 5.68
N THR A 140 -16.75 -9.06 6.29
CA THR A 140 -15.99 -8.04 5.57
C THR A 140 -14.52 -8.39 5.69
N PRO A 141 -13.78 -8.52 4.57
CA PRO A 141 -12.38 -8.93 4.65
C PRO A 141 -11.59 -7.91 5.46
N MET A 142 -10.86 -8.39 6.45
CA MET A 142 -10.11 -7.58 7.40
C MET A 142 -8.78 -8.25 7.72
N LEU A 143 -7.72 -7.46 7.78
CA LEU A 143 -6.43 -7.83 8.33
C LEU A 143 -6.04 -6.81 9.39
N ALA A 144 -5.70 -7.27 10.59
CA ALA A 144 -5.20 -6.41 11.66
C ALA A 144 -3.98 -7.03 12.34
N LEU A 145 -2.90 -6.28 12.47
CA LEU A 145 -1.80 -6.58 13.38
C LEU A 145 -1.90 -5.63 14.56
N GLN A 146 -2.01 -6.19 15.76
CA GLN A 146 -2.19 -5.42 16.99
C GLN A 146 -1.30 -5.94 18.12
N LEU A 147 -1.13 -5.12 19.15
CA LEU A 147 -0.61 -5.51 20.45
C LEU A 147 -1.76 -5.57 21.44
N VAL A 148 -1.82 -6.68 22.18
CA VAL A 148 -2.72 -6.88 23.32
C VAL A 148 -1.88 -7.35 24.48
N GLU A 149 -1.86 -6.59 25.58
CA GLU A 149 -0.99 -6.86 26.74
C GLU A 149 0.49 -7.03 26.36
N GLY A 150 0.93 -6.25 25.36
CA GLY A 150 2.29 -6.27 24.84
C GLY A 150 2.59 -7.42 23.90
N ARG A 151 1.66 -8.36 23.67
CA ARG A 151 1.83 -9.51 22.78
C ARG A 151 1.27 -9.24 21.37
N PRO A 152 2.02 -9.54 20.29
CA PRO A 152 1.54 -9.39 18.92
C PRO A 152 0.43 -10.39 18.61
N GLN A 153 -0.66 -9.88 18.02
CA GLN A 153 -1.76 -10.67 17.49
C GLN A 153 -2.03 -10.25 16.03
N LEU A 154 -1.98 -11.22 15.13
CA LEU A 154 -2.45 -11.08 13.75
C LEU A 154 -3.87 -11.66 13.65
N LEU A 155 -4.79 -10.82 13.20
CA LEU A 155 -6.18 -11.16 12.91
C LEU A 155 -6.39 -11.07 11.41
N PHE A 156 -7.01 -12.09 10.84
CA PHE A 156 -7.45 -12.10 9.45
C PHE A 156 -8.89 -12.62 9.39
N GLU A 157 -9.75 -11.88 8.72
CA GLU A 157 -11.11 -12.30 8.37
C GLU A 157 -11.21 -12.28 6.86
N GLY A 158 -11.67 -13.37 6.28
CA GLY A 158 -11.96 -13.48 4.85
C GLY A 158 -13.27 -14.24 4.63
N ASP A 159 -13.61 -14.45 3.37
CA ASP A 159 -14.89 -15.06 2.99
C ASP A 159 -15.03 -16.51 3.47
N THR A 160 -13.90 -17.18 3.72
CA THR A 160 -13.83 -18.58 4.16
C THR A 160 -13.71 -18.75 5.68
N GLY A 161 -13.59 -17.65 6.43
CA GLY A 161 -13.51 -17.66 7.89
C GLY A 161 -12.45 -16.72 8.45
N SER A 162 -12.17 -16.90 9.75
CA SER A 162 -11.28 -16.04 10.52
C SER A 162 -10.07 -16.82 11.05
N LEU A 163 -8.92 -16.16 11.10
CA LEU A 163 -7.66 -16.65 11.64
C LEU A 163 -7.15 -15.66 12.70
N LYS A 164 -6.73 -16.20 13.85
CA LYS A 164 -5.99 -15.47 14.88
C LYS A 164 -4.67 -16.17 15.16
N LEU A 165 -3.57 -15.44 15.00
CA LEU A 165 -2.23 -15.89 15.37
C LEU A 165 -1.70 -14.98 16.48
N GLU A 166 -1.27 -15.57 17.59
CA GLU A 166 -0.64 -14.86 18.70
C GLU A 166 0.80 -15.34 18.86
N LEU A 167 1.73 -14.39 18.99
CA LEU A 167 3.13 -14.71 19.25
C LEU A 167 3.41 -14.61 20.75
N ASN A 168 4.12 -15.60 21.28
CA ASN A 168 4.55 -15.62 22.68
C ASN A 168 5.83 -14.79 22.88
N THR A 169 5.74 -13.49 22.57
CA THR A 169 6.79 -12.49 22.77
C THR A 169 6.17 -11.16 23.15
N THR A 170 6.93 -10.29 23.81
CA THR A 170 6.46 -8.96 24.24
C THR A 170 7.24 -7.86 23.55
N LEU A 171 6.55 -6.88 22.94
CA LEU A 171 7.19 -5.83 22.12
C LEU A 171 7.11 -4.41 22.70
N HIS A 172 6.69 -4.27 23.97
CA HIS A 172 6.42 -2.97 24.60
C HIS A 172 7.55 -2.46 25.52
N ASP A 173 8.76 -2.94 25.31
CA ASP A 173 9.97 -2.63 26.10
C ASP A 173 10.71 -1.35 25.64
N GLY A 174 10.18 -0.65 24.63
CA GLY A 174 10.83 0.52 24.04
C GLY A 174 12.08 0.19 23.22
N GLN A 175 12.29 -1.07 22.83
CA GLN A 175 13.34 -1.49 21.90
C GLN A 175 12.77 -1.75 20.50
N TRP A 176 13.66 -1.83 19.50
CA TRP A 176 13.28 -2.16 18.12
C TRP A 176 13.11 -3.67 17.94
N HIS A 177 11.93 -4.08 17.46
CA HIS A 177 11.61 -5.45 17.07
C HIS A 177 11.30 -5.51 15.56
N THR A 178 11.43 -6.69 14.95
CA THR A 178 11.09 -6.96 13.52
C THR A 178 10.12 -8.13 13.44
#